data_AF-A0A8H3TVV6-F1
#
_entry.id   AF-A0A8H3TVV6-F1
#
_cell.length_a   1.000
_cell.length_b   1.000
_cell.length_c   1.000
_cell.angle_alpha   90.00
_cell.angle_beta   90.00
_cell.angle_gamma   90.00
#
_symmetry.space_group_name_H-M   'P 1'
#
loop_
_entity.id
_entity.type
_entity.pdbx_description
1 polymer ?
#
loop_
_entity_poly.entity_id
_entity_poly.type
_entity_poly.pdbx_seq_one_letter_code
_entity_poly.pdbx_strand_id
1 'polypeptide(L)'
;MLIYSNIRPQPIKADSQPDKRRQMSHPASARHSAAQEMDRQVDRSWHEAAVSSPPRDPLTQTPPAMPFNYSLYTIPVAWVLASSPQGYAMWTFNAFKAPGAKGWNNAQPRSNLTPESFKSNQIPANVAARILRAHEALFPLSCLFLVPRTERASSASSNGLENLALYAAGVVVANYARIAPETLNTLSVPIIALGCERSLIP
;
A
#
# COMPACT_ATOMS: atom_id res chain seq x y z
N MET A 1 44.13 5.45 -7.15
CA MET A 1 44.40 6.83 -6.69
C MET A 1 43.06 7.41 -6.23
N LEU A 2 42.81 7.34 -4.93
CA LEU A 2 41.53 7.71 -4.30
C LEU A 2 41.49 9.22 -4.08
N ILE A 3 40.61 9.92 -4.79
CA ILE A 3 40.32 11.34 -4.55
C ILE A 3 39.16 11.40 -3.55
N TYR A 4 39.50 11.46 -2.26
CA TYR A 4 38.58 11.85 -1.20
C TYR A 4 38.35 13.36 -1.33
N SER A 5 37.27 13.76 -2.02
CA SER A 5 36.85 15.16 -2.06
C SER A 5 36.29 15.56 -0.69
N ASN A 6 37.04 16.45 -0.05
CA ASN A 6 36.87 17.03 1.27
C ASN A 6 35.61 17.92 1.31
N ILE A 7 34.46 17.36 1.69
CA ILE A 7 33.22 18.13 1.91
C ILE A 7 33.34 18.77 3.29
N ARG A 8 33.68 20.06 3.32
CA ARG A 8 33.63 20.86 4.56
C ARG A 8 32.16 21.07 4.97
N PRO A 9 31.77 20.74 6.22
CA PRO A 9 30.44 21.06 6.72
C PRO A 9 30.29 22.59 6.73
N GLN A 10 29.26 23.08 6.02
CA GLN A 10 28.91 24.49 6.07
C GLN A 10 28.34 24.81 7.46
N PRO A 11 28.70 25.94 8.07
CA PRO A 11 28.14 26.36 9.35
C PRO A 11 26.64 26.57 9.22
N ILE A 12 25.87 25.80 9.98
CA ILE A 12 24.43 25.94 10.11
C ILE A 12 24.18 27.34 10.71
N LYS A 13 23.62 28.24 9.91
CA LYS A 13 23.13 29.53 10.41
C LYS A 13 21.94 29.23 11.32
N ALA A 14 22.13 29.46 12.61
CA ALA A 14 21.06 29.42 13.60
C ALA A 14 20.17 30.64 13.39
N ASP A 15 19.20 30.53 12.49
CA ASP A 15 18.12 31.50 12.39
C ASP A 15 17.28 31.38 13.67
N SER A 16 17.40 32.38 14.53
CA SER A 16 16.61 32.58 15.73
C SER A 16 15.17 32.92 15.34
N GLN A 17 14.41 31.89 14.91
CA GLN A 17 12.97 32.02 14.82
C GLN A 17 12.40 32.27 16.22
N PRO A 18 11.60 33.33 16.42
CA PRO A 18 10.96 33.59 17.70
C PRO A 18 10.04 32.41 18.05
N ASP A 19 10.23 31.92 19.27
CA ASP A 19 9.60 30.74 19.84
C ASP A 19 8.07 30.93 19.96
N LYS A 20 7.35 30.61 18.88
CA LYS A 20 5.87 30.58 18.85
C LYS A 20 5.27 29.41 19.64
N ARG A 21 6.07 28.60 20.34
CA ARG A 21 5.57 27.42 21.09
C ARG A 21 4.75 27.74 22.35
N ARG A 22 4.65 29.01 22.77
CA ARG A 22 3.93 29.37 24.02
C ARG A 22 2.47 29.80 23.87
N GLN A 23 1.88 29.81 22.67
CA GLN A 23 0.46 30.24 22.50
C GLN A 23 -0.48 29.18 21.91
N MET A 24 -0.11 27.90 21.94
CA MET A 24 -1.08 26.82 21.70
C MET A 24 -1.41 26.10 23.01
N SER A 25 -2.16 26.76 23.88
CA SER A 25 -2.96 26.07 24.90
C SER A 25 -3.92 25.12 24.16
N HIS A 26 -3.57 23.84 24.20
CA HIS A 26 -4.19 22.80 23.39
C HIS A 26 -5.70 22.64 23.68
N PRO A 27 -6.57 22.61 22.65
CA PRO A 27 -7.98 22.23 22.76
C PRO A 27 -8.16 20.70 22.93
N ALA A 28 -7.32 20.04 23.73
CA ALA A 28 -7.35 18.59 23.92
C ALA A 28 -8.64 18.12 24.62
N SER A 29 -9.22 18.97 25.47
CA SER A 29 -10.47 18.68 26.19
C SER A 29 -11.68 18.60 25.24
N ALA A 30 -11.79 19.52 24.28
CA ALA A 30 -12.92 19.54 23.35
C ALA A 30 -12.99 18.30 22.43
N ARG A 31 -11.82 17.71 22.10
CA ARG A 31 -11.76 16.49 21.28
C ARG A 31 -12.25 15.24 22.01
N HIS A 32 -12.04 15.16 23.32
CA HIS A 32 -12.52 14.02 24.11
C HIS A 32 -14.04 14.04 24.28
N SER A 33 -14.64 15.22 24.49
CA SER A 33 -16.09 15.36 24.60
C SER A 33 -16.81 15.00 23.29
N ALA A 34 -16.25 15.38 22.14
CA ALA A 34 -16.80 15.03 20.84
C ALA A 34 -16.75 13.51 20.56
N ALA A 35 -15.65 12.84 20.93
CA ALA A 35 -15.52 11.39 20.78
C ALA A 35 -16.53 10.63 21.65
N GLN A 36 -16.74 11.04 22.89
CA GLN A 36 -17.74 10.42 23.79
C GLN A 36 -19.18 10.58 23.30
N GLU A 37 -19.54 11.74 22.76
CA GLU A 37 -20.91 11.95 22.26
C GLU A 37 -21.19 11.09 21.02
N MET A 38 -20.19 10.92 20.15
CA MET A 38 -20.33 10.06 18.96
C MET A 38 -20.54 8.59 19.35
N ASP A 39 -19.82 8.10 20.36
CA ASP A 39 -19.97 6.72 20.88
C ASP A 39 -21.40 6.48 21.41
N ARG A 40 -21.96 7.44 22.16
CA ARG A 40 -23.34 7.37 22.65
C ARG A 40 -24.39 7.43 21.53
N GLN A 41 -24.11 8.11 20.43
CA GLN A 41 -25.02 8.14 19.28
C GLN A 41 -25.02 6.79 18.57
N VAL A 42 -23.86 6.15 18.43
CA VAL A 42 -23.75 4.80 17.87
C VAL A 42 -24.56 3.83 18.70
N ASP A 43 -24.40 3.81 20.02
CA ASP A 43 -25.17 2.92 20.91
C ASP A 43 -26.68 3.13 20.80
N ARG A 44 -27.15 4.38 20.77
CA ARG A 44 -28.58 4.70 20.59
C ARG A 44 -29.11 4.16 19.26
N SER A 45 -28.36 4.34 18.17
CA SER A 45 -28.76 3.87 16.84
C SER A 45 -28.89 2.34 16.79
N TRP A 46 -28.01 1.61 17.48
CA TRP A 46 -28.08 0.15 17.57
C TRP A 46 -29.33 -0.33 18.33
N HIS A 47 -29.69 0.34 19.43
CA HIS A 47 -30.89 -0.01 20.19
C HIS A 47 -32.18 0.26 19.42
N GLU A 48 -32.28 1.38 18.70
CA GLU A 48 -33.47 1.72 17.90
C GLU A 48 -33.65 0.74 16.72
N ALA A 49 -32.56 0.30 16.08
CA ALA A 49 -32.61 -0.71 15.04
C ALA A 49 -33.08 -2.08 15.55
N ALA A 50 -32.71 -2.46 16.78
CA ALA A 50 -33.12 -3.72 17.38
C ALA A 50 -34.62 -3.76 17.71
N VAL A 51 -35.22 -2.64 18.12
CA VAL A 51 -36.62 -2.58 18.56
C VAL A 51 -37.62 -2.47 17.40
N SER A 52 -37.21 -1.90 16.25
CA SER A 52 -38.12 -1.64 15.12
C SER A 52 -38.33 -2.83 14.17
N SER A 53 -37.66 -3.96 14.39
CA SER A 53 -37.79 -5.14 13.54
C SER A 53 -39.09 -5.90 13.84
N PRO A 54 -40.06 -5.98 12.92
CA PRO A 54 -41.30 -6.72 13.16
C PRO A 54 -41.03 -8.22 13.39
N PRO A 55 -41.88 -8.92 14.16
CA PRO A 55 -41.75 -10.36 14.40
C PRO A 55 -41.72 -11.10 13.07
N ARG A 56 -40.62 -11.81 12.79
CA ARG A 56 -40.53 -12.66 11.60
C ARG A 56 -41.29 -13.95 11.86
N ASP A 57 -42.34 -14.21 11.09
CA ASP A 57 -43.03 -15.50 11.09
C ASP A 57 -42.08 -16.60 10.59
N PRO A 58 -41.78 -17.64 11.40
CA PRO A 58 -40.79 -18.66 11.07
C PRO A 58 -41.24 -19.66 10.01
N LEU A 59 -42.52 -19.67 9.63
CA LEU A 59 -43.11 -20.71 8.78
C LEU A 59 -43.29 -20.32 7.30
N THR A 60 -43.12 -19.04 6.96
CA THR A 60 -43.43 -18.52 5.61
C THR A 60 -42.18 -18.08 4.83
N GLN A 61 -41.00 -18.18 5.43
CA GLN A 61 -39.75 -17.92 4.71
C GLN A 61 -39.30 -19.20 4.01
N THR A 62 -39.69 -19.36 2.74
CA THR A 62 -38.83 -20.11 1.81
C THR A 62 -37.44 -19.49 1.93
N PRO A 63 -36.40 -20.26 2.32
CA PRO A 63 -35.08 -19.69 2.51
C PRO A 63 -34.72 -18.99 1.21
N PRO A 64 -34.55 -17.64 1.20
CA PRO A 64 -34.09 -16.98 -0.01
C PRO A 64 -32.81 -17.68 -0.42
N ALA A 65 -32.67 -17.99 -1.71
CA ALA A 65 -31.47 -18.63 -2.21
C ALA A 65 -30.27 -17.87 -1.63
N MET A 66 -29.51 -18.54 -0.74
CA MET A 66 -28.47 -17.88 0.04
C MET A 66 -27.53 -17.22 -0.97
N PRO A 67 -27.39 -15.88 -0.93
CA PRO A 67 -26.53 -15.20 -1.88
C PRO A 67 -25.13 -15.79 -1.78
N PHE A 68 -24.53 -16.08 -2.93
CA PHE A 68 -23.18 -16.61 -2.97
C PHE A 68 -22.23 -15.67 -2.21
N ASN A 69 -21.52 -16.25 -1.25
CA ASN A 69 -20.57 -15.50 -0.44
C ASN A 69 -19.22 -15.43 -1.17
N TYR A 70 -18.96 -14.28 -1.80
CA TYR A 70 -17.73 -14.04 -2.55
C TYR A 70 -16.59 -13.52 -1.68
N SER A 71 -16.87 -13.14 -0.43
CA SER A 71 -15.89 -12.51 0.46
C SER A 71 -14.66 -13.37 0.74
N LEU A 72 -14.78 -14.70 0.74
CA LEU A 72 -13.60 -15.56 0.93
C LEU A 72 -12.69 -15.59 -0.30
N TYR A 73 -13.23 -15.39 -1.50
CA TYR A 73 -12.46 -15.33 -2.75
C TYR A 73 -11.72 -14.02 -2.92
N THR A 74 -12.06 -12.98 -2.15
CA THR A 74 -11.33 -11.71 -2.21
C THR A 74 -9.94 -11.82 -1.58
N ILE A 75 -9.70 -12.77 -0.68
CA ILE A 75 -8.39 -13.01 -0.04
C ILE A 75 -7.32 -13.39 -1.08
N PRO A 76 -7.48 -14.45 -1.90
CA PRO A 76 -6.50 -14.77 -2.93
C PRO A 76 -6.39 -13.67 -3.99
N VAL A 77 -7.48 -12.98 -4.33
CA VAL A 77 -7.44 -11.84 -5.26
C VAL A 77 -6.59 -10.69 -4.71
N ALA A 78 -6.80 -10.33 -3.45
CA ALA A 78 -6.01 -9.30 -2.76
C ALA A 78 -4.53 -9.68 -2.67
N TRP A 79 -4.22 -10.96 -2.43
CA TRP A 79 -2.84 -11.45 -2.45
C TRP A 79 -2.17 -11.31 -3.81
N VAL A 80 -2.86 -11.70 -4.89
CA VAL A 80 -2.35 -11.55 -6.27
C VAL A 80 -2.12 -10.07 -6.58
N LEU A 81 -3.06 -9.21 -6.24
CA LEU A 81 -2.95 -7.77 -6.47
C LEU A 81 -1.80 -7.14 -5.68
N ALA A 82 -1.65 -7.49 -4.40
CA ALA A 82 -0.53 -7.04 -3.58
C ALA A 82 0.82 -7.52 -4.12
N SER A 83 0.89 -8.75 -4.65
CA SER A 83 2.11 -9.33 -5.21
C SER A 83 2.44 -8.82 -6.62
N SER A 84 1.46 -8.25 -7.33
CA SER A 84 1.57 -7.87 -8.74
C SER A 84 2.70 -6.88 -9.06
N PRO A 85 2.99 -5.83 -8.24
CA PRO A 85 4.06 -4.89 -8.55
C PRO A 85 5.44 -5.56 -8.52
N GLN A 86 5.63 -6.49 -7.57
CA GLN A 86 6.87 -7.25 -7.45
C GLN A 86 7.03 -8.25 -8.61
N GLY A 87 5.95 -8.93 -8.98
CA GLY A 87 5.93 -9.80 -10.17
C GLY A 87 6.29 -9.04 -11.45
N TYR A 88 5.73 -7.85 -11.63
CA TYR A 88 6.04 -6.97 -12.76
C TYR A 88 7.52 -6.53 -12.76
N ALA A 89 8.08 -6.17 -11.61
CA ALA A 89 9.49 -5.81 -11.48
C ALA A 89 10.42 -6.99 -11.85
N MET A 90 10.10 -8.21 -11.40
CA MET A 90 10.87 -9.41 -11.75
C MET A 90 10.76 -9.76 -13.23
N TRP A 91 9.56 -9.64 -13.81
CA TRP A 91 9.32 -9.90 -15.23
C TRP A 91 10.08 -8.93 -16.11
N THR A 92 9.97 -7.63 -15.85
CA THR A 92 10.71 -6.60 -16.59
C THR A 92 12.21 -6.76 -16.45
N PHE A 93 12.73 -7.03 -15.25
CA PHE A 93 14.16 -7.30 -15.06
C PHE A 93 14.63 -8.49 -15.90
N ASN A 94 13.88 -9.59 -15.89
CA ASN A 94 14.24 -10.78 -16.66
C ASN A 94 14.09 -10.59 -18.18
N ALA A 95 13.20 -9.69 -18.63
CA ALA A 95 13.05 -9.36 -20.04
C ALA A 95 14.20 -8.49 -20.58
N PHE A 96 14.83 -7.67 -19.74
CA PHE A 96 15.90 -6.75 -20.14
C PHE A 96 17.33 -7.24 -19.84
N LYS A 97 17.49 -8.40 -19.20
CA LYS A 97 18.82 -8.96 -18.92
C LYS A 97 19.51 -9.43 -20.20
N ALA A 98 20.83 -9.25 -20.28
CA ALA A 98 21.61 -9.84 -21.38
C ALA A 98 21.65 -11.38 -21.31
N PRO A 99 21.88 -12.05 -22.46
CA PRO A 99 22.18 -13.48 -22.49
C PRO A 99 23.36 -13.79 -21.57
N GLY A 100 23.17 -14.70 -20.62
CA GLY A 100 24.21 -15.10 -19.65
C GLY A 100 24.28 -14.25 -18.37
N ALA A 101 23.49 -13.17 -18.24
CA ALA A 101 23.39 -12.42 -16.99
C ALA A 101 22.68 -13.22 -15.89
N LYS A 102 23.08 -13.02 -14.63
CA LYS A 102 22.46 -13.67 -13.47
C LYS A 102 21.00 -13.23 -13.36
N GLY A 103 20.11 -14.18 -13.12
CA GLY A 103 18.69 -13.89 -12.89
C GLY A 103 18.47 -13.07 -11.61
N TRP A 104 17.25 -12.56 -11.47
CA TRP A 104 16.82 -11.84 -10.26
C TRP A 104 17.10 -12.65 -8.98
N ASN A 105 17.87 -12.07 -8.05
CA ASN A 105 18.16 -12.71 -6.77
C ASN A 105 17.02 -12.47 -5.77
N ASN A 106 16.25 -13.52 -5.45
CA ASN A 106 15.16 -13.45 -4.46
C ASN A 106 15.65 -13.35 -3.01
N ALA A 107 16.85 -13.86 -2.71
CA ALA A 107 17.38 -13.83 -1.34
C ALA A 107 17.82 -12.41 -0.93
N GLN A 108 18.20 -11.58 -1.90
CA GLN A 108 18.64 -10.20 -1.68
C GLN A 108 18.08 -9.30 -2.79
N PRO A 109 16.78 -8.96 -2.78
CA PRO A 109 16.15 -8.19 -3.87
C PRO A 109 16.81 -6.83 -4.08
N ARG A 110 17.33 -6.22 -3.01
CA ARG A 110 18.06 -4.95 -3.06
C ARG A 110 19.40 -5.04 -3.78
N SER A 111 20.06 -6.21 -3.78
CA SER A 111 21.33 -6.38 -4.50
C SER A 111 21.12 -6.27 -6.01
N ASN A 112 19.93 -6.58 -6.52
CA ASN A 112 19.63 -6.49 -7.95
C ASN A 112 19.60 -5.04 -8.46
N LEU A 113 19.52 -4.05 -7.56
CA LEU A 113 19.34 -2.63 -7.88
C LEU A 113 20.61 -1.79 -7.64
N THR A 114 21.76 -2.40 -7.35
CA THR A 114 22.99 -1.63 -7.15
C THR A 114 23.58 -1.15 -8.49
N PRO A 115 24.28 0.00 -8.53
CA PRO A 115 24.97 0.46 -9.73
C PRO A 115 25.93 -0.59 -10.32
N GLU A 116 26.50 -1.42 -9.45
CA GLU A 116 27.36 -2.54 -9.84
C GLU A 116 26.57 -3.64 -10.55
N SER A 117 25.37 -3.96 -10.08
CA SER A 117 24.44 -4.86 -10.75
C SER A 117 24.03 -4.33 -12.12
N PHE A 118 23.84 -3.02 -12.28
CA PHE A 118 23.56 -2.43 -13.60
C PHE A 118 24.75 -2.50 -14.56
N LYS A 119 25.98 -2.35 -14.04
CA LYS A 119 27.22 -2.48 -14.83
C LYS A 119 27.52 -3.94 -15.20
N SER A 120 27.25 -4.88 -14.29
CA SER A 120 27.58 -6.30 -14.44
C SER A 120 26.49 -7.12 -15.14
N ASN A 121 25.20 -6.76 -14.99
CA ASN A 121 24.09 -7.45 -15.66
C ASN A 121 23.96 -7.11 -17.15
N GLN A 122 24.97 -6.43 -17.71
CA GLN A 122 25.12 -6.13 -19.14
C GLN A 122 23.80 -5.71 -19.79
N ILE A 123 23.08 -4.73 -19.22
CA ILE A 123 22.00 -4.09 -19.98
C ILE A 123 22.65 -3.62 -21.28
N PRO A 124 22.15 -4.04 -22.46
CA PRO A 124 22.82 -3.77 -23.72
C PRO A 124 23.02 -2.26 -23.84
N ALA A 125 24.22 -1.85 -24.24
CA ALA A 125 24.69 -0.47 -24.10
C ALA A 125 23.73 0.55 -24.75
N ASN A 126 22.97 0.14 -25.77
CA ASN A 126 21.93 0.93 -26.40
C ASN A 126 20.73 1.22 -25.46
N VAL A 127 20.29 0.27 -24.64
CA VAL A 127 19.20 0.44 -23.66
C VAL A 127 19.70 1.20 -22.45
N ALA A 128 20.90 0.88 -21.96
CA ALA A 128 21.55 1.62 -20.88
C ALA A 128 21.73 3.10 -21.28
N ALA A 129 22.21 3.36 -22.49
CA ALA A 129 22.36 4.71 -23.02
C ALA A 129 21.03 5.43 -23.28
N ARG A 130 19.93 4.71 -23.55
CA ARG A 130 18.59 5.33 -23.64
C ARG A 130 18.05 5.71 -22.27
N ILE A 131 18.26 4.86 -21.27
CA ILE A 131 17.91 5.15 -19.87
C ILE A 131 18.76 6.31 -19.35
N LEU A 132 20.07 6.29 -19.59
CA LEU A 132 21.01 7.36 -19.21
C LEU A 132 20.75 8.67 -19.97
N ARG A 133 20.44 8.63 -21.27
CA ARG A 133 20.07 9.86 -22.02
C ARG A 133 18.71 10.41 -21.60
N ALA A 134 17.73 9.54 -21.34
CA ALA A 134 16.45 9.95 -20.77
C ALA A 134 16.62 10.50 -19.35
N HIS A 135 17.66 10.08 -18.62
CA HIS A 135 18.03 10.61 -17.32
C HIS A 135 18.70 11.98 -17.49
N GLU A 136 19.80 12.11 -18.24
CA GLU A 136 20.52 13.38 -18.45
C GLU A 136 19.66 14.49 -19.09
N ALA A 137 18.77 14.16 -20.04
CA ALA A 137 17.88 15.14 -20.66
C ALA A 137 16.81 15.70 -19.69
N LEU A 138 16.67 15.10 -18.51
CA LEU A 138 15.65 15.40 -17.52
C LEU A 138 16.30 15.87 -16.18
N PHE A 139 17.62 16.11 -16.18
CA PHE A 139 18.40 16.64 -15.05
C PHE A 139 18.31 18.17 -15.04
N PRO A 140 17.30 18.69 -14.35
CA PRO A 140 17.50 18.90 -12.91
C PRO A 140 16.47 18.23 -11.98
N LEU A 141 15.61 17.31 -12.45
CA LEU A 141 14.52 16.75 -11.63
C LEU A 141 14.45 15.21 -11.52
N SER A 142 15.40 14.44 -12.05
CA SER A 142 15.11 13.04 -12.43
C SER A 142 16.17 11.97 -12.11
N CYS A 143 16.70 11.96 -10.88
CA CYS A 143 17.01 10.67 -10.22
C CYS A 143 15.74 9.79 -9.98
N LEU A 144 14.65 10.01 -10.73
CA LEU A 144 13.26 9.82 -10.32
C LEU A 144 12.50 8.71 -11.08
N PHE A 145 13.07 7.95 -12.03
CA PHE A 145 12.20 7.14 -12.91
C PHE A 145 12.43 5.62 -13.07
N LEU A 146 13.59 5.04 -12.73
CA LEU A 146 13.76 3.58 -12.86
C LEU A 146 14.08 2.89 -11.53
N VAL A 147 15.12 3.34 -10.82
CA VAL A 147 15.40 2.92 -9.43
C VAL A 147 14.19 3.12 -8.51
N PRO A 148 13.52 4.29 -8.53
CA PRO A 148 12.32 4.46 -7.72
C PRO A 148 11.16 3.58 -8.18
N ARG A 149 11.07 3.08 -9.42
CA ARG A 149 9.94 2.20 -9.79
C ARG A 149 10.04 0.83 -9.16
N THR A 150 11.22 0.23 -9.16
CA THR A 150 11.44 -1.07 -8.51
C THR A 150 11.38 -0.95 -6.99
N GLU A 151 11.91 0.13 -6.42
CA GLU A 151 11.79 0.39 -4.99
C GLU A 151 10.35 0.71 -4.59
N ARG A 152 9.62 1.53 -5.36
CA ARG A 152 8.19 1.79 -5.14
C ARG A 152 7.36 0.53 -5.30
N ALA A 153 7.65 -0.30 -6.30
CA ALA A 153 6.97 -1.59 -6.47
C ALA A 153 7.23 -2.54 -5.29
N SER A 154 8.47 -2.58 -4.79
CA SER A 154 8.82 -3.36 -3.59
C SER A 154 8.12 -2.82 -2.35
N SER A 155 8.10 -1.50 -2.15
CA SER A 155 7.44 -0.85 -1.02
C SER A 155 5.92 -0.99 -1.08
N ALA A 156 5.33 -0.89 -2.28
CA ALA A 156 3.90 -1.11 -2.50
C ALA A 156 3.51 -2.56 -2.22
N SER A 157 4.31 -3.53 -2.67
CA SER A 157 4.12 -4.96 -2.35
C SER A 157 4.20 -5.21 -0.84
N SER A 158 5.23 -4.69 -0.16
CA SER A 158 5.37 -4.82 1.31
C SER A 158 4.16 -4.25 2.04
N ASN A 159 3.75 -3.02 1.70
CA ASN A 159 2.61 -2.36 2.32
C ASN A 159 1.29 -3.11 2.05
N GLY A 160 1.10 -3.62 0.82
CA GLY A 160 -0.05 -4.44 0.48
C GLY A 160 -0.10 -5.74 1.30
N LEU A 161 1.04 -6.42 1.44
CA LEU A 161 1.14 -7.69 2.17
C LEU A 161 1.01 -7.52 3.69
N GLU A 162 1.51 -6.43 4.26
CA GLU A 162 1.34 -6.11 5.69
C GLU A 162 -0.14 -5.89 6.04
N ASN A 163 -0.89 -5.18 5.19
CA ASN A 163 -2.32 -4.95 5.38
C ASN A 163 -3.19 -6.16 5.03
N LEU A 164 -2.72 -7.04 4.14
CA LEU A 164 -3.44 -8.24 3.70
C LEU A 164 -3.78 -9.16 4.87
N ALA A 165 -2.87 -9.32 5.84
CA ALA A 165 -3.09 -10.18 6.99
C ALA A 165 -4.26 -9.68 7.86
N LEU A 166 -4.32 -8.38 8.12
CA LEU A 166 -5.42 -7.75 8.87
C LEU A 166 -6.74 -7.85 8.10
N TYR A 167 -6.72 -7.61 6.79
CA TYR A 167 -7.88 -7.77 5.93
C TYR A 167 -8.42 -9.20 5.94
N ALA A 168 -7.56 -10.20 5.71
CA ALA A 168 -7.94 -11.61 5.69
C ALA A 168 -8.51 -12.07 7.04
N ALA A 169 -7.89 -11.66 8.15
CA ALA A 169 -8.41 -11.93 9.49
C ALA A 169 -9.81 -11.33 9.68
N GLY A 170 -10.02 -10.08 9.26
CA GLY A 170 -11.32 -9.41 9.34
C GLY A 170 -12.40 -10.14 8.55
N VAL A 171 -12.09 -10.56 7.31
CA VAL A 171 -13.02 -11.35 6.47
C VAL A 171 -13.38 -12.67 7.13
N VAL A 172 -12.40 -13.40 7.68
CA VAL A 172 -12.64 -14.70 8.35
C VAL A 172 -13.50 -14.52 9.61
N VAL A 173 -13.18 -13.53 10.45
CA VAL A 173 -13.97 -13.23 11.66
C VAL A 173 -15.40 -12.83 11.32
N ALA A 174 -15.60 -12.00 10.28
CA ALA A 174 -16.93 -11.60 9.83
C ALA A 174 -17.75 -12.79 9.28
N ASN A 175 -17.12 -13.70 8.55
CA ASN A 175 -17.74 -14.95 8.11
C ASN A 175 -18.10 -15.85 9.30
N TYR A 176 -17.20 -15.98 10.28
CA TYR A 176 -17.44 -16.73 11.51
C TYR A 176 -18.61 -16.15 12.33
N ALA A 177 -18.73 -14.82 12.39
CA ALA A 177 -19.83 -14.10 13.02
C ALA A 177 -21.15 -14.14 12.23
N ARG A 178 -21.17 -14.79 11.05
CA ARG A 178 -22.34 -14.92 10.16
C ARG A 178 -22.93 -13.56 9.75
N ILE A 179 -22.07 -12.59 9.45
CA ILE A 179 -22.51 -11.33 8.84
C ILE A 179 -23.16 -11.62 7.49
N ALA A 180 -24.21 -10.86 7.15
CA ALA A 180 -24.93 -11.00 5.89
C ALA A 180 -23.96 -10.94 4.68
N PRO A 181 -24.02 -11.88 3.72
CA PRO A 181 -23.12 -11.92 2.57
C PRO A 181 -23.12 -10.62 1.75
N GLU A 182 -24.25 -9.92 1.66
CA GLU A 182 -24.39 -8.65 0.97
C GLU A 182 -23.53 -7.56 1.61
N THR A 183 -23.54 -7.49 2.95
CA THR A 183 -22.70 -6.56 3.71
C THR A 183 -21.23 -6.89 3.51
N LEU A 184 -20.86 -8.17 3.61
CA LEU A 184 -19.48 -8.62 3.41
C LEU A 184 -18.97 -8.34 2.00
N ASN A 185 -19.76 -8.66 0.97
CA ASN A 185 -19.42 -8.40 -0.42
C ASN A 185 -19.25 -6.89 -0.67
N THR A 186 -20.17 -6.07 -0.15
CA THR A 186 -20.12 -4.60 -0.28
C THR A 186 -18.91 -3.99 0.41
N LEU A 187 -18.48 -4.51 1.57
CA LEU A 187 -17.30 -4.03 2.29
C LEU A 187 -15.98 -4.52 1.67
N SER A 188 -15.97 -5.72 1.09
CA SER A 188 -14.76 -6.35 0.56
C SER A 188 -14.26 -5.72 -0.76
N VAL A 189 -15.18 -5.28 -1.63
CA VAL A 189 -14.86 -4.74 -2.97
C VAL A 189 -14.09 -3.41 -2.91
N PRO A 190 -14.51 -2.39 -2.14
CA PRO A 190 -13.83 -1.10 -2.09
C PRO A 190 -12.42 -1.20 -1.52
N ILE A 191 -12.19 -2.10 -0.56
CA ILE A 191 -10.87 -2.28 0.05
C ILE A 191 -9.85 -2.76 -1.00
N ILE A 192 -10.27 -3.68 -1.87
CA ILE A 192 -9.43 -4.13 -2.99
C ILE A 192 -9.22 -2.99 -4.00
N ALA A 193 -10.29 -2.29 -4.38
CA ALA A 193 -10.22 -1.21 -5.37
C ALA A 193 -9.33 -0.04 -4.90
N LEU A 194 -9.47 0.40 -3.66
CA LEU A 194 -8.69 1.49 -3.06
C LEU A 194 -7.22 1.12 -2.87
N GLY A 195 -6.93 -0.16 -2.58
CA GLY A 195 -5.56 -0.67 -2.53
C GLY A 195 -4.85 -0.57 -3.89
N CYS A 196 -5.58 -0.80 -4.99
CA CYS A 196 -5.05 -0.66 -6.34
C CYS A 196 -4.82 0.81 -6.74
N GLU A 197 -5.76 1.70 -6.46
CA GLU A 197 -5.69 3.09 -6.93
C GLU A 197 -4.51 3.86 -6.34
N ARG A 198 -4.21 3.66 -5.05
CA ARG A 198 -3.02 4.27 -4.42
C ARG A 198 -1.70 3.74 -4.96
N SER A 199 -1.69 2.55 -5.55
CA SER A 199 -0.47 1.95 -6.12
C SER A 199 -0.16 2.43 -7.54
N LEU A 200 -1.15 3.03 -8.23
CA LEU A 200 -1.06 3.40 -9.64
C LEU A 200 -0.80 4.89 -9.91
N ILE A 201 -0.85 5.75 -8.89
CA ILE A 201 -0.59 7.19 -9.03
C ILE A 201 0.91 7.45 -8.72
N PRO A 202 1.74 7.77 -9.74
CA PRO A 202 3.20 7.93 -9.60
C PRO A 202 3.67 9.24 -8.94
#